data_AF-A0A958HSZ4-F1
#
_entry.id   AF-A0A958HSZ4-F1
#
_cell.length_a   1.000
_cell.length_b   1.000
_cell.length_c   1.000
_cell.angle_alpha   90.00
_cell.angle_beta   90.00
_cell.angle_gamma   90.00
#
_symmetry.space_group_name_H-M   'P 1'
#
loop_
_entity.id
_entity.type
_entity.pdbx_description
1 polymer ?
#
loop_
_entity_poly.entity_id
_entity_poly.type
_entity_poly.pdbx_seq_one_letter_code
_entity_poly.pdbx_strand_id
1 'polypeptide(L)'
;MSEEKVFADGLVIKRHENAPDFVVCGLSVKVSEFVEFLKAHESNGWVNIQCKVSKGGKYYAELDTWKPTQGDSAKAGMQQARKAAEPADLDDDIPF
;
A
#
# COMPACT_ATOMS: atom_id res chain seq x y z
N MET A 1 11.96 -10.50 17.86
CA MET A 1 12.05 -9.03 18.02
C MET A 1 10.66 -8.51 17.72
N SER A 2 9.93 -8.01 18.72
CA SER A 2 8.59 -7.46 18.49
C SER A 2 8.75 -6.20 17.63
N GLU A 3 8.35 -6.26 16.37
CA GLU A 3 8.23 -5.05 15.54
C GLU A 3 7.19 -4.16 16.20
N GLU A 4 7.66 -3.08 16.81
CA GLU A 4 6.81 -2.06 17.43
C GLU A 4 5.98 -1.44 16.31
N LYS A 5 4.69 -1.79 16.30
CA LYS A 5 3.76 -1.26 15.32
C LYS A 5 3.45 0.18 15.67
N VAL A 6 3.95 1.09 14.85
CA VAL A 6 3.60 2.51 14.94
C VAL A 6 2.28 2.71 14.22
N PHE A 7 1.24 3.11 14.96
CA PHE A 7 -0.05 3.45 14.36
C PHE A 7 0.01 4.87 13.79
N ALA A 8 -0.74 5.12 12.70
CA ALA A 8 -0.81 6.45 12.12
C ALA A 8 -1.69 7.38 12.97
N ASP A 9 -1.06 8.20 13.82
CA ASP A 9 -1.75 9.19 14.63
C ASP A 9 -2.46 10.23 13.77
N GLY A 10 -3.69 10.59 14.16
CA GLY A 10 -4.53 11.49 13.38
C GLY A 10 -5.16 10.88 12.13
N LEU A 11 -4.93 9.60 11.82
CA LEU A 11 -5.59 8.89 10.71
C LEU A 11 -6.61 7.86 11.24
N VAL A 12 -7.85 8.03 10.81
CA VAL A 12 -8.94 7.10 11.15
C VAL A 12 -9.46 6.45 9.88
N ILE A 13 -9.50 5.11 9.89
CA ILE A 13 -10.01 4.31 8.78
C ILE A 13 -11.35 3.70 9.17
N LYS A 14 -12.37 3.93 8.35
CA LYS A 14 -13.71 3.39 8.54
C LYS A 14 -14.20 2.80 7.25
N ARG A 15 -14.84 1.64 7.29
CA ARG A 15 -15.61 1.11 6.17
C ARG A 15 -17.06 1.02 6.60
N HIS A 16 -17.95 1.56 5.79
CA HIS A 16 -19.39 1.45 6.02
C HIS A 16 -19.88 0.11 5.45
N GLU A 17 -20.79 -0.57 6.15
CA GLU A 17 -21.39 -1.83 5.68
C GLU A 17 -22.18 -1.65 4.38
N ASN A 18 -22.75 -0.45 4.17
CA ASN A 18 -23.49 -0.09 2.96
C ASN A 18 -22.60 0.55 1.87
N ALA A 19 -21.28 0.53 2.03
CA ALA A 19 -20.39 1.10 1.02
C ALA A 19 -20.39 0.21 -0.24
N PRO A 20 -20.43 0.80 -1.46
CA PRO A 20 -20.29 0.05 -2.71
C PRO A 20 -18.99 -0.77 -2.75
N ASP A 21 -18.97 -1.86 -3.52
CA ASP A 21 -17.80 -2.77 -3.61
C ASP A 21 -16.50 -2.08 -4.07
N PHE A 22 -16.61 -1.03 -4.89
CA PHE A 22 -15.47 -0.24 -5.33
C PHE A 22 -14.90 0.69 -4.24
N VAL A 23 -15.59 0.87 -3.11
CA VAL A 23 -15.14 1.66 -1.97
C VAL A 23 -14.43 0.75 -0.97
N VAL A 24 -13.10 0.82 -0.97
CA VAL A 24 -12.25 -0.01 -0.11
C VAL A 24 -12.31 0.43 1.35
N CYS A 25 -12.18 1.74 1.62
CA CYS A 25 -12.36 2.35 2.94
C CYS A 25 -12.53 3.87 2.83
N GLY A 26 -13.13 4.47 3.86
CA GLY A 26 -13.13 5.91 4.11
C GLY A 26 -12.00 6.30 5.05
N LEU A 27 -11.35 7.41 4.74
CA LEU A 27 -10.23 7.95 5.50
C LEU A 27 -10.65 9.29 6.10
N SER A 28 -10.43 9.46 7.40
CA SER A 28 -10.59 10.74 8.09
C SER A 28 -9.25 11.13 8.67
N VAL A 29 -8.75 12.28 8.25
CA VAL A 29 -7.43 12.79 8.64
C VAL A 29 -7.63 14.03 9.52
N LYS A 30 -7.16 13.96 10.76
CA LYS A 30 -7.03 15.12 11.62
C LYS A 30 -5.71 15.79 11.30
N VAL A 31 -5.78 16.86 10.52
CA VAL A 31 -4.62 17.54 9.94
C VAL A 31 -3.56 17.91 10.99
N SER A 32 -3.96 18.38 12.17
CA SER A 32 -3.03 18.79 13.23
C SER A 32 -2.13 17.65 13.72
N GLU A 33 -2.72 16.47 13.97
CA GLU A 33 -2.00 15.29 14.47
C GLU A 33 -1.25 14.59 13.34
N PHE A 34 -1.87 14.50 12.16
CA PHE A 34 -1.27 13.81 11.03
C PHE A 34 -0.05 14.54 10.48
N VAL A 35 -0.01 15.88 10.51
CA VAL A 35 1.18 16.64 10.09
C VAL A 35 2.36 16.38 11.04
N GLU A 36 2.12 16.28 12.35
CA GLU A 36 3.16 15.93 13.32
C GLU A 36 3.67 14.51 13.08
N PHE A 37 2.75 13.56 12.87
CA PHE A 37 3.08 12.18 12.50
C PHE A 37 3.92 12.09 11.23
N LEU A 38 3.51 12.80 10.16
CA LEU A 38 4.24 12.81 8.89
C LEU A 38 5.65 13.38 9.07
N LYS A 39 5.81 14.49 9.78
CA LYS A 39 7.13 15.09 10.05
C LYS A 39 8.03 14.20 10.90
N ALA A 40 7.45 13.44 11.83
CA ALA A 40 8.21 12.53 12.68
C ALA A 40 8.70 11.27 11.94
N HIS A 41 7.97 10.83 10.90
CA HIS A 41 8.21 9.56 10.21
C HIS A 41 8.55 9.70 8.72
N GLU A 42 8.74 10.92 8.22
CA GLU A 42 9.13 11.12 6.83
C GLU A 42 10.50 10.51 6.52
N SER A 43 10.60 9.92 5.34
CA SER A 43 11.85 9.49 4.77
C SER A 43 11.92 9.99 3.34
N ASN A 44 12.84 10.91 3.07
CA ASN A 44 12.98 11.59 1.77
C ASN A 44 11.68 12.25 1.28
N GLY A 45 10.88 12.82 2.20
CA GLY A 45 9.61 13.46 1.87
C GLY A 45 8.44 12.50 1.64
N TRP A 46 8.62 11.19 1.86
CA TRP A 46 7.57 10.18 1.74
C TRP A 46 7.30 9.52 3.09
N VAL A 47 6.04 9.15 3.32
CA VAL A 47 5.61 8.33 4.45
C VAL A 47 4.77 7.18 3.89
N ASN A 48 5.17 5.96 4.18
CA ASN A 48 4.44 4.77 3.75
C ASN A 48 3.54 4.29 4.88
N ILE A 49 2.25 4.10 4.60
CA ILE A 49 1.25 3.67 5.59
C ILE A 49 0.48 2.50 4.99
N GLN A 50 0.34 1.42 5.76
CA GLN A 50 -0.47 0.26 5.39
C GLN A 50 -1.80 0.27 6.13
N CYS A 51 -2.90 0.17 5.39
CA CYS A 51 -4.23 -0.08 5.94
C CYS A 51 -4.46 -1.58 6.09
N LYS A 52 -4.76 -2.05 7.31
CA LYS A 52 -4.99 -3.45 7.65
C LYS A 52 -6.31 -3.63 8.39
N VAL A 53 -6.81 -4.86 8.37
CA VAL A 53 -8.01 -5.26 9.10
C VAL A 53 -7.57 -6.09 10.30
N SER A 54 -7.96 -5.64 11.49
CA SER A 54 -7.74 -6.38 12.73
C SER A 54 -8.60 -7.65 12.75
N LYS A 55 -8.24 -8.61 13.60
CA LYS A 55 -9.04 -9.85 13.78
C LYS A 55 -10.50 -9.58 14.18
N GLY A 56 -10.80 -8.41 14.76
CA GLY A 56 -12.14 -7.97 15.12
C GLY A 56 -12.87 -7.17 14.04
N GLY A 57 -12.39 -7.17 12.79
CA GLY A 57 -13.01 -6.48 11.66
C GLY A 57 -12.82 -4.96 11.63
N LYS A 58 -12.11 -4.38 12.62
CA LYS A 58 -11.79 -2.95 12.62
C LYS A 58 -10.61 -2.67 11.70
N TYR A 59 -10.76 -1.66 10.85
CA TYR A 59 -9.68 -1.16 10.00
C TYR A 59 -8.75 -0.28 10.83
N TYR A 60 -7.46 -0.37 10.55
CA TYR A 60 -6.43 0.44 11.19
C TYR A 60 -5.29 0.71 10.22
N ALA A 61 -4.54 1.78 10.44
CA ALA A 61 -3.35 2.10 9.67
C ALA A 61 -2.09 1.98 10.53
N GLU A 62 -1.07 1.30 10.01
CA GLU A 62 0.26 1.21 10.60
C GLU A 62 1.31 1.80 9.65
N LEU A 63 2.32 2.47 10.21
CA LEU A 63 3.48 2.94 9.46
C LEU A 63 4.20 1.75 8.85
N ASP A 64 4.48 1.83 7.57
CA ASP A 64 5.32 0.85 6.90
C ASP A 64 6.80 1.20 7.12
N THR A 65 7.44 0.42 7.98
CA THR A 65 8.87 0.56 8.30
C THR A 65 9.77 -0.24 7.36
N TRP A 66 9.20 -0.93 6.36
CA TRP A 66 9.96 -1.73 5.42
C TRP A 66 10.77 -0.82 4.49
N LYS A 67 12.10 -0.96 4.55
CA LYS A 67 13.02 -0.34 3.59
C LYS A 67 13.47 -1.42 2.61
N PRO A 68 13.29 -1.23 1.29
CA PRO A 68 13.82 -2.17 0.31
C PRO A 68 15.34 -2.28 0.50
N THR A 69 15.82 -3.50 0.70
CA THR A 69 17.26 -3.75 0.55
C THR A 69 17.59 -3.71 -0.94
N GLN A 70 18.82 -3.34 -1.30
CA GLN A 70 19.25 -3.16 -2.69
C GLN A 70 18.96 -4.37 -3.60
N GLY A 71 18.78 -5.57 -3.03
CA GLY A 71 18.38 -6.78 -3.74
C GLY A 71 16.88 -6.91 -4.07
N ASP A 72 15.99 -6.24 -3.35
CA ASP A 72 14.53 -6.28 -3.57
C ASP A 72 14.08 -5.31 -4.68
N SER A 73 14.72 -4.15 -4.78
CA SER A 73 14.49 -3.19 -5.88
C SER A 73 14.80 -3.79 -7.25
N ALA A 74 15.83 -4.65 -7.32
CA ALA A 74 16.20 -5.37 -8.55
C ALA A 74 15.14 -6.40 -8.98
N LYS A 75 14.47 -7.06 -8.01
CA LYS A 75 13.40 -8.03 -8.30
C LYS A 75 12.10 -7.37 -8.75
N ALA A 76 11.75 -6.22 -8.18
CA ALA A 76 10.59 -5.43 -8.61
C ALA A 76 10.74 -4.93 -10.07
N GLY A 77 11.93 -4.43 -10.43
CA GLY A 77 12.23 -4.03 -11.81
C GLY A 77 12.19 -5.20 -12.81
N MET A 78 12.70 -6.38 -12.41
CA MET A 78 12.73 -7.58 -13.26
C MET A 78 11.32 -8.18 -13.48
N GLN A 79 10.43 -8.11 -12.49
CA GLN A 79 9.03 -8.54 -12.64
C GLN A 79 8.24 -7.62 -13.58
N GLN A 80 8.49 -6.32 -13.52
CA GLN A 80 7.85 -5.35 -14.40
C GLN A 80 8.34 -5.47 -15.85
N ALA A 81 9.62 -5.81 -16.07
CA ALA A 81 10.17 -6.12 -17.38
C ALA A 81 9.65 -7.46 -17.95
N ARG A 82 9.44 -8.48 -17.11
CA ARG A 82 8.87 -9.76 -17.56
C ARG A 82 7.40 -9.65 -17.96
N LYS A 83 6.61 -8.85 -17.25
CA LYS A 83 5.19 -8.63 -17.56
C LYS A 83 4.98 -7.75 -18.82
N ALA A 84 6.00 -7.00 -19.22
CA ALA A 84 6.00 -6.23 -20.47
C ALA A 84 6.56 -7.01 -21.68
N ALA A 85 7.07 -8.23 -21.45
CA ALA A 85 7.70 -9.08 -22.46
C ALA A 85 6.97 -10.41 -22.68
N GLU A 86 5.73 -10.56 -22.18
CA GLU A 86 4.86 -11.65 -22.64
C GLU A 86 4.57 -11.44 -24.14
N PRO A 87 5.02 -12.34 -25.03
CA PRO A 87 4.59 -12.27 -26.42
C PRO A 87 3.09 -12.54 -26.44
N ALA A 88 2.31 -11.62 -27.00
CA ALA A 88 0.95 -11.91 -27.41
C ALA A 88 0.99 -13.18 -28.27
N ASP A 89 0.28 -14.22 -27.85
CA ASP A 89 0.02 -15.39 -28.66
C ASP A 89 -0.50 -14.93 -30.03
N LEU A 90 0.36 -15.02 -31.04
CA LEU A 90 0.00 -14.84 -32.44
C LEU A 90 -0.70 -16.14 -32.86
N ASP A 91 -1.91 -16.34 -32.34
CA ASP A 91 -2.81 -17.39 -32.79
C ASP A 91 -3.21 -17.12 -34.25
N ASP A 92 -2.65 -17.93 -35.14
CA ASP A 92 -3.41 -18.84 -35.99
C ASP A 92 -4.39 -18.25 -37.05
N ASP A 93 -3.97 -17.26 -37.85
CA ASP A 93 -4.72 -16.89 -39.06
C ASP A 93 -3.85 -16.30 -40.21
N ILE A 94 -3.00 -17.15 -40.81
CA ILE A 94 -2.38 -16.86 -42.11
C ILE A 94 -3.09 -17.70 -43.18
N PRO A 95 -4.02 -17.13 -43.97
CA PRO A 95 -4.57 -17.83 -45.13
C PRO A 95 -3.54 -17.90 -46.26
N PHE A 96 -3.38 -19.10 -46.85
CA PHE A 96 -2.61 -19.33 -48.08
C PHE A 96 -3.32 -18.73 -49.31
#